data_AF-A0A7S1E2U9-F1
#
_entry.id   AF-A0A7S1E2U9-F1
#
_cell.length_a   1.000
_cell.length_b   1.000
_cell.length_c   1.000
_cell.angle_alpha   90.00
_cell.angle_beta   90.00
_cell.angle_gamma   90.00
#
_symmetry.space_group_name_H-M   'P 1'
#
loop_
_entity.id
_entity.type
_entity.pdbx_description
1 polymer ?
#
loop_
_entity_poly.entity_id
_entity_poly.type
_entity_poly.pdbx_seq_one_letter_code
_entity_poly.pdbx_strand_id
1 'polypeptide(L)'
;EHSSSRNEGSSKEERARRMKVLVQQSWGKVSDKVDELGVVFFRKIFTLAPAMLQIFPFRDATDLEADPRYREHASNVMRTVGTAVSGLSDVKRLLPVLKALGVRHAGYG
;
A
#
# COMPACT_ATOMS: atom_id res chain seq x y z
N GLU A 1 4.41 42.00 6.05
CA GLU A 1 4.61 40.59 6.49
C GLU A 1 4.02 39.53 5.54
N HIS A 2 3.85 39.79 4.23
CA HIS A 2 3.16 38.85 3.31
C HIS A 2 4.10 37.91 2.50
N SER A 3 5.41 37.87 2.79
CA SER A 3 6.39 37.14 1.95
C SER A 3 6.63 35.68 2.39
N SER A 4 6.37 35.33 3.66
CA SER A 4 6.75 34.02 4.23
C SER A 4 5.91 32.85 3.71
N SER A 5 4.62 33.08 3.42
CA SER A 5 3.67 32.01 3.04
C SER A 5 3.90 31.45 1.63
N ARG A 6 4.46 32.24 0.70
CA ARG A 6 4.76 31.78 -0.68
C ARG A 6 5.94 30.81 -0.75
N ASN A 7 6.92 30.95 0.14
CA ASN A 7 8.14 30.14 0.12
C ASN A 7 7.91 28.72 0.68
N GLU A 8 7.03 28.59 1.68
CA GLU A 8 6.68 27.29 2.27
C GLU A 8 5.80 26.43 1.35
N GLY A 9 4.90 27.05 0.58
CA GLY A 9 4.07 26.35 -0.41
C GLY A 9 4.90 25.68 -1.50
N SER A 10 5.88 26.42 -2.04
CA SER A 10 6.83 25.92 -3.05
C SER A 10 7.65 24.73 -2.55
N SER A 11 8.12 24.78 -1.29
CA SER A 11 8.87 23.67 -0.67
C SER A 11 8.04 22.39 -0.48
N LYS A 12 6.76 22.53 -0.12
CA LYS A 12 5.85 21.38 0.05
C LYS A 12 5.52 20.71 -1.28
N GLU A 13 5.25 21.50 -2.32
CA GLU A 13 4.98 20.99 -3.66
C GLU A 13 6.20 20.29 -4.27
N GLU A 14 7.39 20.85 -4.09
CA GLU A 14 8.65 20.22 -4.51
C GLU A 14 8.87 18.88 -3.80
N ARG A 15 8.63 18.86 -2.47
CA ARG A 15 8.73 17.62 -1.69
C ARG A 15 7.72 16.57 -2.14
N ALA A 16 6.48 16.97 -2.42
CA ALA A 16 5.44 16.07 -2.91
C ALA A 16 5.80 15.49 -4.30
N ARG A 17 6.32 16.34 -5.20
CA ARG A 17 6.82 15.91 -6.51
C ARG A 17 7.95 14.90 -6.37
N ARG A 18 8.95 15.18 -5.52
CA ARG A 18 10.05 14.26 -5.23
C ARG A 18 9.55 12.94 -4.63
N MET A 19 8.62 13.00 -3.66
CA MET A 19 8.06 11.80 -3.02
C MET A 19 7.33 10.92 -4.03
N LYS A 20 6.51 11.51 -4.92
CA LYS A 20 5.84 10.77 -6.00
C LYS A 20 6.84 9.99 -6.85
N VAL A 21 7.91 10.65 -7.30
CA VAL A 21 8.95 10.00 -8.12
C VAL A 21 9.61 8.85 -7.38
N LEU A 22 10.00 9.05 -6.11
CA LEU A 22 10.64 8.01 -5.30
C LEU A 22 9.73 6.80 -5.07
N VAL A 23 8.44 7.02 -4.83
CA VAL A 23 7.46 5.94 -4.67
C VAL A 23 7.30 5.16 -5.97
N GLN A 24 7.17 5.85 -7.12
CA GLN A 24 7.03 5.19 -8.42
C GLN A 24 8.29 4.42 -8.81
N GLN A 25 9.48 4.99 -8.59
CA GLN A 25 10.75 4.33 -8.86
C GLN A 25 11.01 3.12 -7.96
N SER A 26 10.67 3.23 -6.67
CA SER A 26 10.84 2.10 -5.75
C SER A 26 9.84 0.98 -6.05
N TRP A 27 8.61 1.31 -6.44
CA TRP A 27 7.63 0.32 -6.89
C TRP A 27 8.05 -0.41 -8.16
N GLY A 28 8.70 0.28 -9.12
CA GLY A 28 9.22 -0.35 -10.34
C GLY A 28 10.24 -1.47 -10.09
N LYS A 29 10.83 -1.56 -8.89
CA LYS A 29 11.73 -2.66 -8.50
C LYS A 29 10.99 -3.94 -8.09
N VAL A 30 9.68 -3.85 -7.83
CA VAL A 30 8.86 -4.96 -7.30
C VAL A 30 7.67 -5.31 -8.19
N SER A 31 7.31 -4.46 -9.15
CA SER A 31 6.11 -4.60 -9.99
C SER A 31 6.01 -5.90 -10.77
N ASP A 32 7.15 -6.45 -11.20
CA ASP A 32 7.18 -7.65 -12.06
C ASP A 32 7.00 -8.96 -11.27
N LYS A 33 7.05 -8.88 -9.93
CA LYS A 33 6.99 -10.02 -9.03
C LYS A 33 5.95 -9.86 -7.93
N VAL A 34 4.88 -9.11 -8.19
CA VAL A 34 3.87 -8.76 -7.17
C VAL A 34 3.26 -9.97 -6.47
N ASP A 35 3.06 -11.09 -7.19
CA ASP A 35 2.48 -12.30 -6.62
C ASP A 35 3.45 -12.99 -5.64
N GLU A 36 4.73 -13.14 -6.02
CA GLU A 36 5.78 -13.70 -5.17
C GLU A 36 6.08 -12.80 -3.96
N LEU A 37 6.23 -11.49 -4.21
CA LEU A 37 6.58 -10.53 -3.18
C LEU A 37 5.43 -10.23 -2.22
N GLY A 38 4.18 -10.46 -2.62
CA GLY A 38 3.03 -10.38 -1.73
C GLY A 38 3.12 -11.38 -0.58
N VAL A 39 3.51 -12.62 -0.87
CA VAL A 39 3.71 -13.67 0.14
C VAL A 39 4.79 -13.23 1.14
N VAL A 40 5.90 -12.68 0.65
CA VAL A 40 7.00 -12.17 1.49
C VAL A 40 6.53 -10.97 2.34
N PHE A 41 5.74 -10.08 1.75
CA PHE A 41 5.20 -8.89 2.42
C PHE A 41 4.34 -9.25 3.62
N PHE A 42 3.35 -10.12 3.46
CA PHE A 42 2.50 -10.54 4.57
C PHE A 42 3.21 -11.43 5.58
N ARG A 43 4.13 -12.29 5.14
CA ARG A 43 4.98 -13.05 6.07
C ARG A 43 5.72 -12.11 7.02
N LYS A 44 6.25 -11.00 6.50
CA LYS A 44 6.92 -9.98 7.32
C LYS A 44 5.95 -9.28 8.28
N ILE A 45 4.72 -8.99 7.87
CA ILE A 45 3.68 -8.43 8.77
C ILE A 45 3.42 -9.39 9.93
N PHE A 46 3.15 -10.67 9.66
CA PHE A 46 2.83 -11.64 10.70
C PHE A 46 4.05 -12.02 11.56
N THR A 47 5.26 -11.88 11.04
CA THR A 47 6.49 -12.00 11.84
C THR A 47 6.62 -10.85 12.84
N LEU A 48 6.30 -9.62 12.43
CA LEU A 48 6.39 -8.42 13.27
C LEU A 48 5.19 -8.27 14.22
N ALA A 49 4.01 -8.71 13.81
CA ALA A 49 2.78 -8.61 14.56
C ALA A 49 1.92 -9.89 14.38
N PRO A 50 2.24 -10.98 15.11
CA PRO A 50 1.54 -12.26 14.96
C PRO A 50 0.04 -12.19 15.20
N ALA A 51 -0.40 -11.30 16.10
CA ALA A 51 -1.81 -11.10 16.41
C ALA A 51 -2.64 -10.63 15.20
N MET A 52 -2.01 -9.96 14.23
CA MET A 52 -2.70 -9.53 13.01
C MET A 52 -3.23 -10.70 12.18
N LEU A 53 -2.66 -11.91 12.29
CA LEU A 53 -3.17 -13.06 11.55
C LEU A 53 -4.65 -13.34 11.87
N GLN A 54 -5.11 -13.03 13.10
CA GLN A 54 -6.43 -13.39 13.59
C GLN A 54 -7.60 -12.68 12.89
N ILE A 55 -7.35 -11.54 12.25
CA ILE A 55 -8.38 -10.80 11.51
C ILE A 55 -8.54 -11.28 10.06
N PHE A 56 -7.68 -12.20 9.60
CA PHE A 56 -7.72 -12.70 8.23
C PHE A 56 -8.52 -14.01 8.12
N PRO A 57 -9.17 -14.26 6.97
CA PRO A 57 -9.98 -15.46 6.75
C PRO A 57 -9.15 -16.75 6.63
N PHE A 58 -7.83 -16.65 6.54
CA PHE A 58 -6.87 -17.76 6.46
C PHE A 58 -6.11 -17.99 7.78
N ARG A 59 -6.58 -17.42 8.88
CA ARG A 59 -5.97 -17.56 10.22
C ARG A 59 -5.84 -19.00 10.71
N ASP A 60 -6.62 -19.90 10.13
CA ASP A 60 -6.72 -21.32 10.46
C ASP A 60 -5.91 -22.21 9.51
N ALA A 61 -5.13 -21.63 8.60
CA ALA A 61 -4.29 -22.38 7.67
C ALA A 61 -3.22 -23.19 8.41
N THR A 62 -3.15 -24.50 8.14
CA THR A 62 -2.08 -25.37 8.65
C THR A 62 -0.71 -25.01 8.08
N ASP A 63 -0.68 -24.68 6.78
CA ASP A 63 0.49 -24.11 6.10
C ASP A 63 0.04 -22.83 5.39
N LEU A 64 0.42 -21.70 5.98
CA LEU A 64 0.02 -20.39 5.49
C LEU A 64 0.59 -20.12 4.08
N GLU A 65 1.85 -20.49 3.82
CA GLU A 65 2.46 -20.23 2.51
C GLU A 65 1.84 -21.13 1.42
N ALA A 66 1.31 -22.30 1.74
CA ALA A 66 0.59 -23.15 0.78
C ALA A 66 -0.89 -22.78 0.60
N ASP A 67 -1.49 -22.00 1.51
CA ASP A 67 -2.92 -21.67 1.48
C ASP A 67 -3.28 -20.75 0.29
N PRO A 68 -4.22 -21.15 -0.59
CA PRO A 68 -4.60 -20.34 -1.75
C PRO A 68 -5.26 -19.01 -1.35
N ARG A 69 -6.02 -18.97 -0.24
CA ARG A 69 -6.66 -17.74 0.27
C ARG A 69 -5.60 -16.72 0.68
N TYR A 70 -4.51 -17.19 1.28
CA TYR A 70 -3.38 -16.34 1.65
C TYR A 70 -2.67 -15.77 0.42
N ARG A 71 -2.32 -16.62 -0.54
CA ARG A 71 -1.64 -16.21 -1.79
C ARG A 71 -2.48 -15.23 -2.60
N GLU A 72 -3.77 -15.50 -2.75
CA GLU A 72 -4.71 -14.62 -3.45
C GLU A 72 -4.83 -13.26 -2.75
N HIS A 73 -5.01 -13.26 -1.42
CA HIS A 73 -5.08 -12.01 -0.66
C HIS A 73 -3.80 -11.18 -0.81
N ALA A 74 -2.64 -11.83 -0.68
CA ALA A 74 -1.35 -11.19 -0.81
C ALA A 74 -1.13 -10.56 -2.19
N SER A 75 -1.48 -11.28 -3.27
CA SER A 75 -1.43 -10.76 -4.64
C SER A 75 -2.36 -9.56 -4.82
N ASN A 76 -3.62 -9.68 -4.38
CA ASN A 76 -4.63 -8.62 -4.53
C ASN A 76 -4.21 -7.32 -3.84
N VAL A 77 -3.60 -7.41 -2.66
CA VAL A 77 -3.05 -6.25 -1.95
C VAL A 77 -1.92 -5.61 -2.75
N MET A 78 -0.95 -6.40 -3.22
CA MET A 78 0.17 -5.86 -4.01
C MET A 78 -0.30 -5.20 -5.31
N ARG A 79 -1.28 -5.80 -6.01
CA ARG A 79 -1.90 -5.19 -7.20
C ARG A 79 -2.59 -3.88 -6.86
N THR A 80 -3.34 -3.83 -5.76
CA THR A 80 -4.02 -2.61 -5.29
C THR A 80 -3.02 -1.49 -4.97
N VAL A 81 -1.90 -1.81 -4.30
CA VAL A 81 -0.80 -0.86 -4.07
C VAL A 81 -0.25 -0.36 -5.41
N GLY A 82 -0.01 -1.24 -6.37
CA GLY A 82 0.44 -0.87 -7.72
C GLY A 82 -0.52 0.08 -8.44
N THR A 83 -1.84 -0.17 -8.36
CA THR A 83 -2.86 0.75 -8.89
C THR A 83 -2.78 2.12 -8.21
N ALA A 84 -2.60 2.17 -6.89
CA ALA A 84 -2.46 3.42 -6.17
C ALA A 84 -1.19 4.19 -6.55
N VAL A 85 -0.04 3.50 -6.70
CA VAL A 85 1.24 4.10 -7.12
C VAL A 85 1.14 4.69 -8.53
N SER A 86 0.54 3.96 -9.47
CA SER A 86 0.27 4.45 -10.83
C SER A 86 -0.69 5.64 -10.82
N GLY A 87 -1.66 5.64 -9.90
CA GLY A 87 -2.64 6.71 -9.72
C GLY A 87 -2.11 8.00 -9.11
N LEU A 88 -0.86 8.06 -8.61
CA LEU A 88 -0.28 9.28 -8.02
C LEU A 88 -0.14 10.45 -9.01
N SER A 89 -0.30 10.21 -10.32
CA SER A 89 -0.39 11.27 -11.33
C SER A 89 -1.74 11.99 -11.36
N ASP A 90 -2.80 11.39 -10.82
CA ASP A 90 -4.13 11.98 -10.69
C ASP A 90 -4.70 11.69 -9.29
N VAL A 91 -4.19 12.44 -8.31
CA VAL A 91 -4.58 12.29 -6.90
C VAL A 91 -6.08 12.59 -6.70
N LYS A 92 -6.68 13.45 -7.54
CA LYS A 92 -8.10 13.79 -7.43
C LYS A 92 -8.98 12.57 -7.70
N ARG A 93 -8.61 11.77 -8.72
CA ARG A 93 -9.30 10.51 -9.04
C ARG A 93 -8.99 9.40 -8.04
N LEU A 94 -7.78 9.38 -7.49
CA LEU A 94 -7.36 8.35 -6.53
C LEU A 94 -8.00 8.54 -5.14
N LEU A 95 -8.21 9.79 -4.71
CA LEU A 95 -8.70 10.13 -3.37
C LEU A 95 -9.99 9.39 -2.95
N PRO A 96 -11.09 9.37 -3.74
CA PRO A 96 -12.31 8.66 -3.33
C PRO A 96 -12.09 7.15 -3.17
N VAL A 97 -11.24 6.54 -4.01
CA VAL A 97 -10.91 5.11 -3.92
C VAL A 97 -10.17 4.81 -2.63
N LEU A 98 -9.15 5.60 -2.30
CA LEU A 98 -8.38 5.42 -1.06
C LEU A 98 -9.22 5.68 0.19
N LYS A 99 -10.14 6.66 0.15
CA LYS A 99 -11.09 6.91 1.26
C LYS A 99 -12.00 5.71 1.48
N ALA A 100 -12.61 5.18 0.42
CA ALA A 100 -13.47 4.01 0.52
C ALA A 100 -12.71 2.78 1.04
N LEU A 101 -11.47 2.57 0.58
CA LEU A 101 -10.61 1.50 1.08
C LEU A 101 -10.27 1.68 2.56
N GLY A 102 -9.96 2.89 3.00
CA GLY A 102 -9.69 3.21 4.40
C GLY A 102 -10.88 2.95 5.32
N VAL A 103 -12.09 3.34 4.90
CA VAL A 103 -13.33 3.06 5.65
C VAL A 103 -13.53 1.56 5.86
N ARG A 104 -13.25 0.74 4.83
CA ARG A 104 -13.33 -0.73 4.98
C ARG A 104 -12.32 -1.26 5.99
N HIS A 105 -11.08 -0.77 5.96
CA HIS A 105 -10.03 -1.21 6.88
C HIS A 105 -10.31 -0.81 8.34
N ALA A 106 -10.96 0.34 8.56
CA ALA A 106 -11.37 0.77 9.90
C ALA A 106 -12.38 -0.19 10.55
N GLY A 107 -13.05 -1.04 9.78
CA GLY A 107 -13.99 -2.05 10.30
C GLY A 107 -13.38 -3.43 10.54
N TYR A 108 -12.09 -3.66 10.25
CA TYR A 108 -11.45 -4.98 10.37
C TYR A 108 -10.81 -5.24 11.75
N GLY A 109 -10.70 -4.24 12.62
CA GLY A 109 -10.11 -4.34 13.95
C GLY A 109 -10.55 -3.20 14.86
#